data_AF-B4J2H2-F1
#
_entry.id   AF-B4J2H2-F1
#
_cell.length_a   1.000
_cell.length_b   1.000
_cell.length_c   1.000
_cell.angle_alpha   90.00
_cell.angle_beta   90.00
_cell.angle_gamma   90.00
#
_symmetry.space_group_name_H-M   'P 1'
#
loop_
_entity.id
_entity.type
_entity.pdbx_description
1 polymer ?
#
loop_
_entity_poly.entity_id
_entity_poly.type
_entity_poly.pdbx_seq_one_letter_code
_entity_poly.pdbx_strand_id
1 'polypeptide(L)'
;MVLKVYVSGMSGNKEVKKRQQRVLMILDSKHIQYDAVDITEPGKESEKEMMQNKSTSNGGTVSDPEPRHPLPPQLFNDDEYCGDYDAFDMANEIDTLEVFLKLAPADTTAVSSAQIELKQENGEKDEVKAPADAGEGEAESGDADKEKEKEKAEV
;
A
#
# COMPACT_ATOMS: atom_id res chain seq x y z
N MET A 1 15.40 17.66 -12.39
CA MET A 1 14.27 16.72 -12.39
C MET A 1 14.71 15.42 -13.00
N VAL A 2 15.32 14.60 -12.15
CA VAL A 2 15.64 13.20 -12.41
C VAL A 2 14.84 12.39 -11.40
N LEU A 3 13.92 11.57 -11.89
CA LEU A 3 13.19 10.64 -11.03
C LEU A 3 14.12 9.50 -10.63
N LYS A 4 14.30 9.29 -9.33
CA LYS A 4 15.07 8.20 -8.75
C LYS A 4 14.12 7.19 -8.12
N VAL A 5 14.28 5.93 -8.48
CA VAL A 5 13.55 4.81 -7.91
C VAL A 5 14.53 3.95 -7.15
N TYR A 6 14.44 3.97 -5.82
CA TYR A 6 15.28 3.12 -4.99
C TYR A 6 14.74 1.70 -4.96
N VAL A 7 15.59 0.76 -5.35
CA VAL A 7 15.30 -0.67 -5.46
C VAL A 7 16.31 -1.47 -4.65
N SER A 8 16.05 -2.76 -4.47
CA SER A 8 16.85 -3.73 -3.76
C SER A 8 16.84 -5.04 -4.54
N GLY A 9 17.90 -5.28 -5.31
CA GLY A 9 18.07 -6.52 -6.08
C GLY A 9 18.18 -7.75 -5.19
N MET A 10 18.77 -7.60 -4.00
CA MET A 10 18.96 -8.69 -3.02
C MET A 10 17.86 -8.81 -1.96
N SER A 11 16.67 -8.21 -2.16
CA SER A 11 15.58 -8.33 -1.18
C SER A 11 15.12 -9.78 -0.98
N GLY A 12 15.02 -10.23 0.28
CA GLY A 12 14.45 -11.52 0.67
C GLY A 12 12.92 -11.55 0.65
N ASN A 13 12.26 -10.38 0.64
CA ASN A 13 10.81 -10.28 0.63
C ASN A 13 10.28 -10.32 -0.81
N LYS A 14 9.52 -11.37 -1.13
CA LYS A 14 8.93 -11.57 -2.47
C LYS A 14 7.96 -10.46 -2.85
N GLU A 15 7.24 -9.90 -1.89
CA GLU A 15 6.27 -8.83 -2.12
C GLU A 15 6.98 -7.53 -2.48
N VAL A 16 8.05 -7.19 -1.74
CA VAL A 16 8.94 -6.07 -2.06
C VAL A 16 9.47 -6.19 -3.49
N LYS A 17 9.91 -7.37 -3.93
CA LYS A 17 10.37 -7.58 -5.31
C LYS A 17 9.26 -7.35 -6.35
N LYS A 18 8.06 -7.86 -6.10
CA LYS A 18 6.91 -7.67 -6.99
C LYS A 18 6.50 -6.20 -7.09
N ARG A 19 6.45 -5.50 -5.96
CA ARG A 19 6.13 -4.07 -5.89
C ARG A 19 7.14 -3.23 -6.69
N GLN A 20 8.44 -3.47 -6.49
CA GLN A 20 9.49 -2.82 -7.28
C GLN A 20 9.33 -3.08 -8.77
N GLN A 21 9.20 -4.34 -9.18
CA GLN A 21 9.05 -4.70 -10.59
C GLN A 21 7.82 -4.01 -11.21
N ARG A 22 6.70 -3.96 -10.48
CA ARG A 22 5.48 -3.29 -10.93
C ARG A 22 5.67 -1.78 -11.12
N VAL A 23 6.36 -1.10 -10.19
CA VAL A 23 6.69 0.33 -10.33
C VAL A 23 7.49 0.57 -11.61
N LEU A 24 8.55 -0.20 -11.83
CA LEU A 24 9.39 -0.06 -13.02
C LEU A 24 8.59 -0.30 -14.31
N MET A 25 7.76 -1.35 -14.36
CA MET A 25 6.90 -1.64 -15.51
C MET A 25 5.92 -0.51 -15.83
N ILE A 26 5.33 0.12 -14.80
CA ILE A 26 4.38 1.22 -14.97
C ILE A 26 5.10 2.45 -15.51
N LEU A 27 6.28 2.78 -14.95
CA LEU A 27 7.09 3.92 -15.41
C LEU A 27 7.52 3.75 -16.88
N ASP A 28 7.98 2.54 -17.25
CA ASP A 28 8.32 2.19 -18.63
C ASP A 28 7.12 2.33 -19.57
N SER A 29 5.94 1.87 -19.12
CA SER A 29 4.70 1.94 -19.90
C SER A 29 4.19 3.36 -20.11
N LYS A 30 4.39 4.24 -19.12
CA LYS A 30 4.06 5.68 -19.22
C LYS A 30 5.19 6.50 -19.88
N HIS A 31 6.27 5.85 -20.35
CA HIS A 31 7.44 6.51 -20.96
C HIS A 31 8.12 7.56 -20.08
N ILE A 32 8.07 7.37 -18.77
CA ILE A 32 8.70 8.28 -17.80
C ILE A 32 10.17 7.87 -17.65
N GLN A 33 11.08 8.83 -17.82
CA GLN A 33 12.51 8.60 -17.61
C GLN A 33 12.81 8.55 -16.10
N TYR A 34 13.50 7.50 -15.65
CA TYR A 34 13.90 7.33 -14.26
C TYR A 34 15.29 6.68 -14.15
N ASP A 35 15.91 6.87 -12.99
CA ASP A 35 17.15 6.24 -12.59
C ASP A 35 16.85 5.21 -11.49
N ALA A 36 17.10 3.94 -11.78
CA ALA A 36 16.92 2.85 -10.82
C ALA A 36 18.18 2.69 -9.98
N VAL A 37 18.09 3.03 -8.70
CA VAL A 37 19.23 2.97 -7.78
C VAL A 37 19.07 1.75 -6.88
N ASP A 38 19.90 0.73 -7.09
CA ASP A 38 19.93 -0.44 -6.22
C ASP A 38 20.72 -0.16 -4.95
N ILE A 39 20.03 -0.03 -3.83
CA ILE A 39 20.62 0.25 -2.50
C ILE A 39 21.36 -0.97 -1.92
N THR A 40 21.30 -2.13 -2.57
CA THR A 40 22.00 -3.35 -2.15
C THR A 40 23.32 -3.56 -2.88
N GLU A 41 23.63 -2.75 -3.89
CA GLU A 41 24.92 -2.80 -4.57
C GLU A 41 26.07 -2.30 -3.67
N PRO A 42 27.27 -2.89 -3.80
CA PRO A 42 28.44 -2.44 -3.05
C PRO A 42 28.78 -0.99 -3.43
N GLY A 43 28.87 -0.11 -2.43
CA GLY A 43 29.16 1.32 -2.62
C GLY A 43 27.91 2.23 -2.66
N LYS A 44 26.69 1.67 -2.53
CA LYS A 44 25.43 2.41 -2.49
C LYS A 44 24.87 2.64 -1.08
N GLU A 45 25.74 2.57 -0.08
CA GLU A 45 25.37 2.73 1.35
C GLU A 45 24.84 4.14 1.64
N SER A 46 25.41 5.17 1.01
CA SER A 46 24.93 6.55 1.17
C SER A 46 23.51 6.71 0.64
N GLU A 47 23.19 6.08 -0.49
CA GLU A 47 21.87 6.10 -1.10
C GLU A 47 20.84 5.37 -0.24
N LYS A 48 21.23 4.24 0.35
CA LYS A 48 20.41 3.53 1.33
C LYS A 48 20.07 4.41 2.53
N GLU A 49 21.07 5.09 3.11
CA GLU A 49 20.86 6.00 4.24
C GLU A 49 20.00 7.19 3.83
N MET A 50 20.23 7.76 2.63
CA MET A 50 19.42 8.87 2.14
C MET A 50 17.95 8.47 1.99
N MET A 51 17.69 7.30 1.41
CA MET A 51 16.35 6.75 1.27
C MET A 51 15.69 6.58 2.65
N GLN A 52 16.38 5.96 3.61
CA GLN A 52 15.82 5.73 4.96
C GLN A 52 15.58 7.02 5.74
N ASN A 53 16.43 8.03 5.59
CA ASN A 53 16.31 9.30 6.31
C ASN A 53 15.29 10.25 5.70
N LYS A 54 15.09 10.21 4.38
CA LYS A 54 14.17 11.11 3.65
C LYS A 54 12.80 10.49 3.36
N SER A 55 12.65 9.18 3.43
CA SER A 55 11.35 8.52 3.26
C SER A 55 10.43 8.83 4.45
N THR A 56 9.27 9.40 4.16
CA THR A 56 8.23 9.67 5.18
C THR A 56 7.38 8.43 5.47
N SER A 57 7.26 7.51 4.50
CA SER A 57 6.52 6.26 4.67
C SER A 57 7.48 5.08 4.68
N ASN A 58 7.17 4.10 5.53
CA ASN A 58 8.00 2.91 5.66
C ASN A 58 7.67 1.83 4.59
N GLY A 59 6.61 1.99 3.79
CA GLY A 59 6.28 1.06 2.71
C GLY A 59 5.93 -0.34 3.23
N GLY A 60 5.02 -0.41 4.21
CA GLY A 60 4.57 -1.68 4.81
C GLY A 60 4.03 -2.67 3.79
N THR A 61 4.31 -3.95 4.02
CA THR A 61 3.82 -5.07 3.20
C THR A 61 2.88 -5.96 4.01
N VAL A 62 2.13 -6.85 3.35
CA VAL A 62 1.27 -7.80 4.08
C VAL A 62 2.08 -8.69 5.03
N SER A 63 3.33 -8.99 4.64
CA SER A 63 4.24 -9.81 5.44
C SER A 63 4.98 -9.03 6.54
N ASP A 64 5.06 -7.71 6.41
CA ASP A 64 5.74 -6.82 7.34
C ASP A 64 5.01 -5.46 7.34
N PRO A 65 3.92 -5.33 8.13
CA PRO A 65 3.04 -4.17 8.08
C PRO A 65 3.67 -2.92 8.70
N GLU A 66 4.59 -3.07 9.66
CA GLU A 66 5.29 -1.98 10.33
C GLU A 66 6.81 -2.19 10.26
N PRO A 67 7.41 -2.06 9.06
CA PRO A 67 8.83 -2.25 8.92
C PRO A 67 9.58 -1.14 9.63
N ARG A 68 10.64 -1.51 10.38
CA ARG A 68 11.46 -0.55 11.15
C ARG A 68 12.15 0.49 10.27
N HIS A 69 12.42 0.13 9.02
CA HIS A 69 13.05 0.99 8.04
C HIS A 69 12.20 0.98 6.77
N PRO A 70 12.16 2.11 6.05
CA PRO A 70 11.50 2.16 4.77
C PRO A 70 11.93 1.03 3.83
N LEU A 71 10.95 0.30 3.31
CA LEU A 71 11.16 -0.78 2.35
C LEU A 71 11.06 -0.23 0.92
N PRO A 72 11.92 -0.70 -0.01
CA PRO A 72 11.79 -0.37 -1.43
C PRO A 72 10.52 -1.04 -2.02
N PRO A 73 9.91 -0.48 -3.08
CA PRO A 73 10.36 0.68 -3.84
C PRO A 73 10.03 2.01 -3.14
N GLN A 74 10.93 2.98 -3.27
CA GLN A 74 10.74 4.34 -2.76
C GLN A 74 11.11 5.33 -3.85
N LEU A 75 10.21 6.27 -4.13
CA LEU A 75 10.32 7.17 -5.27
C LEU A 75 10.68 8.57 -4.81
N PHE A 76 11.65 9.16 -5.51
CA PHE A 76 12.15 10.51 -5.25
C PHE A 76 12.30 11.25 -6.55
N ASN A 77 11.95 12.53 -6.58
CA ASN A 77 12.31 13.41 -7.68
C ASN A 77 13.47 14.31 -7.22
N ASP A 78 14.64 14.10 -7.82
CA ASP A 78 15.93 14.65 -7.40
C ASP A 78 16.29 14.27 -5.94
N ASP A 79 15.84 15.09 -4.99
CA ASP A 79 16.06 14.98 -3.54
C ASP A 79 14.77 15.01 -2.73
N GLU A 80 13.63 15.15 -3.40
CA GLU A 80 12.32 15.33 -2.81
C GLU A 80 11.56 14.00 -2.80
N TYR A 81 11.08 13.59 -1.63
CA TYR A 81 10.34 12.34 -1.48
C TYR A 81 8.96 12.42 -2.16
N CYS A 82 8.69 11.53 -3.12
CA CYS A 82 7.39 11.43 -3.80
C CYS A 82 6.45 10.51 -3.03
N GLY A 83 6.91 9.30 -2.69
CA GLY A 83 6.10 8.33 -1.97
C GLY A 83 6.65 6.90 -2.08
N ASP A 84 5.91 5.98 -1.47
CA ASP A 84 6.18 4.55 -1.50
C ASP A 84 5.35 3.86 -2.60
N TYR A 85 5.34 2.53 -2.59
CA TYR A 85 4.55 1.73 -3.52
C TYR A 85 3.04 2.03 -3.45
N ASP A 86 2.46 2.09 -2.25
CA ASP A 86 1.00 2.18 -2.10
C ASP A 86 0.49 3.54 -2.60
N ALA A 87 1.22 4.61 -2.29
CA ALA A 87 0.92 5.95 -2.81
C ALA A 87 1.10 6.03 -4.34
N PHE A 88 2.12 5.35 -4.90
CA PHE A 88 2.34 5.26 -6.34
C PHE A 88 1.23 4.50 -7.06
N ASP A 89 0.81 3.34 -6.53
CA ASP A 89 -0.25 2.52 -7.13
C ASP A 89 -1.58 3.28 -7.12
N MET A 90 -1.88 3.99 -6.01
CA MET A 90 -3.03 4.88 -5.93
C MET A 90 -2.97 6.00 -6.97
N ALA A 91 -1.85 6.71 -7.08
CA ALA A 91 -1.67 7.77 -8.07
C ALA A 91 -1.78 7.26 -9.52
N ASN A 92 -1.38 6.01 -9.76
CA ASN A 92 -1.56 5.35 -11.04
C ASN A 92 -3.03 5.01 -11.32
N GLU A 93 -3.79 4.56 -10.31
CA GLU A 93 -5.21 4.24 -10.43
C GLU A 93 -6.09 5.47 -10.72
N ILE A 94 -5.74 6.63 -10.14
CA ILE A 94 -6.47 7.89 -10.35
C ILE A 94 -5.86 8.78 -11.46
N ASP A 95 -4.92 8.25 -12.25
CA ASP A 95 -4.23 8.97 -13.34
C ASP A 95 -3.56 10.30 -12.94
N THR A 96 -3.06 10.42 -11.71
CA THR A 96 -2.32 11.59 -11.22
C THR A 96 -0.82 11.36 -11.06
N LEU A 97 -0.29 10.35 -11.76
CA LEU A 97 1.10 9.90 -11.59
C LEU A 97 2.13 11.02 -11.80
N GLU A 98 1.94 11.88 -12.80
CA GLU A 98 2.87 12.99 -13.08
C GLU A 98 2.94 14.02 -11.94
N VAL A 99 1.80 14.26 -11.27
CA VAL A 99 1.70 15.15 -10.11
C VAL A 99 2.34 14.48 -8.88
N PHE A 100 2.05 13.19 -8.66
CA PHE A 100 2.67 12.40 -7.59
C PHE A 100 4.20 12.37 -7.70
N LEU A 101 4.71 12.19 -8.91
CA LEU A 101 6.15 12.19 -9.22
C LEU A 101 6.74 13.60 -9.29
N LYS A 102 5.94 14.65 -9.09
CA LYS A 102 6.35 16.08 -9.12
C LYS A 102 6.98 16.48 -10.46
N LEU A 103 6.54 15.85 -11.55
CA LEU A 103 7.01 16.12 -12.91
C LEU A 103 6.21 17.25 -13.57
N ALA A 104 4.93 17.42 -13.19
CA ALA A 104 4.07 18.49 -13.67
C ALA A 104 3.64 19.42 -12.51
N PRO A 105 3.51 20.74 -12.75
CA PRO A 105 2.83 21.62 -11.80
C PRO A 105 1.36 21.18 -11.69
N ALA A 106 0.79 21.23 -10.48
CA ALA A 106 -0.57 20.76 -10.19
C ALA A 106 -1.69 21.43 -11.02
N ASP A 107 -1.36 22.46 -11.82
CA ASP A 107 -2.30 23.23 -12.64
C ASP A 107 -2.66 22.55 -13.99
N THR A 108 -1.99 21.47 -14.41
CA THR A 108 -2.27 20.80 -15.70
C THR A 108 -3.35 19.71 -15.62
N THR A 109 -3.90 19.39 -14.45
CA THR A 109 -5.00 18.43 -14.31
C THR A 109 -6.36 19.08 -14.56
N ALA A 110 -6.60 19.51 -15.80
CA ALA A 110 -7.91 19.98 -16.27
C ALA A 110 -8.56 18.95 -17.22
N VAL A 111 -8.59 17.67 -16.86
CA VAL A 111 -9.39 16.60 -17.49
C VAL A 111 -9.52 15.49 -16.42
N SER A 112 -10.64 15.02 -15.87
CA SER A 112 -12.08 15.20 -16.11
C SER A 112 -12.82 15.03 -14.78
N SER A 113 -13.25 16.12 -14.15
CA SER A 113 -14.15 16.08 -12.97
C SER A 113 -15.62 15.81 -13.35
N ALA A 114 -15.88 15.23 -14.52
CA ALA A 114 -17.23 15.07 -15.08
C ALA A 114 -17.92 13.75 -14.73
N GLN A 115 -17.41 12.96 -13.76
CA GLN A 115 -18.03 11.67 -13.43
C GLN A 115 -18.03 11.32 -11.93
N ILE A 116 -18.32 12.30 -11.07
CA ILE A 116 -18.94 12.04 -9.76
C ILE A 116 -20.24 12.83 -9.69
N GLU A 117 -21.23 12.40 -10.46
CA GLU A 117 -22.63 12.78 -10.26
C GLU A 117 -23.42 11.52 -9.90
N LEU A 118 -23.12 10.94 -8.73
CA LEU A 118 -24.10 10.13 -8.02
C LEU A 118 -24.97 11.08 -7.19
N LYS A 119 -26.14 11.40 -7.76
CA LYS A 119 -27.34 11.81 -7.03
C LYS A 119 -27.50 10.91 -5.79
N GLN A 120 -27.39 11.47 -4.59
CA GLN A 120 -28.25 11.10 -3.47
C GLN A 120 -28.66 12.37 -2.73
N GLU A 121 -29.84 12.85 -3.09
CA GLU A 121 -30.58 13.94 -2.46
C GLU A 121 -31.14 13.48 -1.11
N ASN A 122 -30.98 14.36 -0.12
CA ASN A 122 -31.47 14.27 1.26
C ASN A 122 -33.01 14.26 1.34
N GLY A 123 -33.60 13.44 2.20
CA GLY A 123 -35.05 13.40 2.40
C GLY A 123 -35.51 12.66 3.66
N GLU A 124 -35.42 13.33 4.79
CA GLU A 124 -36.01 12.98 6.09
C GLU A 124 -37.54 13.15 6.08
N LYS A 125 -38.28 12.21 6.71
CA LYS A 125 -39.34 12.44 7.74
C LYS A 125 -40.18 11.19 8.08
N ASP A 126 -40.32 10.99 9.40
CA ASP A 126 -41.51 10.56 10.19
C ASP A 126 -42.34 9.32 9.79
N GLU A 127 -42.94 8.53 10.67
CA GLU A 127 -42.85 8.26 12.12
C GLU A 127 -43.78 7.05 12.41
N VAL A 128 -43.42 6.26 13.43
CA VAL A 128 -44.30 5.45 14.34
C VAL A 128 -45.04 4.21 13.79
N LYS A 129 -44.73 3.01 14.34
CA LYS A 129 -45.58 2.29 15.35
C LYS A 129 -44.94 0.97 15.82
N ALA A 130 -44.67 0.86 17.13
CA ALA A 130 -44.36 -0.36 17.89
C ALA A 130 -45.63 -1.27 18.03
N PRO A 131 -45.62 -2.53 18.53
CA PRO A 131 -45.01 -2.93 19.82
C PRO A 131 -44.39 -4.35 19.91
N ALA A 132 -43.68 -4.58 21.03
CA ALA A 132 -43.51 -5.75 21.93
C ALA A 132 -43.72 -7.18 21.38
N ASP A 133 -43.02 -8.24 21.81
CA ASP A 133 -42.68 -8.64 23.17
C ASP A 133 -41.80 -9.92 23.18
N ALA A 134 -41.18 -10.16 24.33
CA ALA A 134 -40.76 -11.45 24.90
C ALA A 134 -39.38 -12.03 24.58
N GLY A 135 -38.57 -12.14 25.64
CA GLY A 135 -37.89 -13.41 25.95
C GLY A 135 -36.46 -13.29 26.47
N GLU A 136 -36.32 -13.04 27.77
CA GLU A 136 -35.09 -13.19 28.56
C GLU A 136 -34.51 -14.62 28.52
N GLY A 137 -33.22 -14.77 28.80
CA GLY A 137 -32.62 -16.06 29.14
C GLY A 137 -31.10 -16.08 29.14
N GLU A 138 -30.47 -15.62 30.23
CA GLU A 138 -29.14 -16.06 30.65
C GLU A 138 -29.11 -17.58 30.89
N ALA A 139 -27.98 -18.23 30.59
CA ALA A 139 -27.21 -19.01 31.59
C ALA A 139 -26.06 -19.79 30.96
N GLU A 140 -24.98 -19.83 31.73
CA GLU A 140 -23.71 -20.52 31.55
C GLU A 140 -23.77 -22.05 31.46
N SER A 141 -22.60 -22.59 31.10
CA SER A 141 -21.93 -23.77 31.67
C SER A 141 -21.88 -25.03 30.81
N GLY A 142 -20.71 -25.67 30.82
CA GLY A 142 -20.58 -27.08 30.45
C GLY A 142 -19.30 -27.48 29.75
N ASP A 143 -18.20 -27.51 30.51
CA ASP A 143 -16.96 -28.26 30.30
C ASP A 143 -17.21 -29.76 29.97
N ALA A 144 -16.37 -30.36 29.11
CA ALA A 144 -15.77 -31.71 29.30
C ALA A 144 -15.13 -32.25 28.00
N ASP A 145 -13.80 -32.18 27.96
CA ASP A 145 -12.86 -33.31 27.82
C ASP A 145 -13.35 -34.61 27.12
N LYS A 146 -12.64 -35.00 26.03
CA LYS A 146 -11.98 -36.32 26.02
C LYS A 146 -10.93 -36.51 24.93
N GLU A 147 -9.74 -36.80 25.41
CA GLU A 147 -8.64 -37.51 24.75
C GLU A 147 -9.10 -38.81 24.05
N LYS A 148 -8.42 -39.15 22.94
CA LYS A 148 -7.92 -40.51 22.75
C LYS A 148 -6.81 -40.58 21.72
N GLU A 149 -5.64 -40.96 22.21
CA GLU A 149 -4.54 -41.59 21.49
C GLU A 149 -5.03 -42.73 20.58
N LYS A 150 -4.35 -42.92 19.44
CA LYS A 150 -3.95 -44.25 19.01
C LYS A 150 -2.72 -44.21 18.09
N GLU A 151 -1.70 -44.85 18.63
CA GLU A 151 -0.43 -45.33 18.08
C GLU A 151 -0.57 -46.28 16.87
N LYS A 152 0.56 -46.44 16.15
CA LYS A 152 0.98 -47.51 15.19
C LYS A 152 0.63 -47.29 13.71
N ALA A 153 1.48 -47.57 12.71
CA ALA A 153 2.85 -48.12 12.61
C ALA A 153 3.35 -47.99 11.14
N GLU A 154 4.64 -48.29 10.91
CA GLU A 154 5.35 -48.52 9.62
C GLU A 154 5.69 -47.24 8.82
N VAL A 155 6.95 -46.92 8.48
CA VAL A 155 8.14 -47.69 8.05
C VAL A 155 9.42 -47.04 8.56
#